data_AF-A0A259S6T4-F1
#
_entry.id   AF-A0A259S6T4-F1
#
_cell.length_a   1.000
_cell.length_b   1.000
_cell.length_c   1.000
_cell.angle_alpha   90.00
_cell.angle_beta   90.00
_cell.angle_gamma   90.00
#
_symmetry.space_group_name_H-M   'P 1'
#
loop_
_entity.id
_entity.type
_entity.pdbx_description
1 polymer ?
#
loop_
_entity_poly.entity_id
_entity_poly.type
_entity_poly.pdbx_seq_one_letter_code
_entity_poly.pdbx_strand_id
1 'polypeptide(L)'
;MVCFALYAATRATTQAYRALLEPWGLTYPQYLVLVTLWLDGEQTVSSLGDRLQLDSGTLSPLLRRMESSDLIVRERRSSDERVV
;
A
#
# COMPACT_ATOMS: atom_id res chain seq x y z
N MET A 1 0.12 -4.07 -29.73
CA MET A 1 1.11 -4.81 -28.90
C MET A 1 0.57 -4.93 -27.48
N VAL A 2 0.71 -6.11 -26.85
CA VAL A 2 0.14 -6.41 -25.51
C VAL A 2 0.65 -5.45 -24.42
N CYS A 3 1.91 -5.01 -24.50
CA CYS A 3 2.50 -4.05 -23.55
C CYS A 3 1.71 -2.74 -23.44
N PHE A 4 1.31 -2.14 -24.57
CA PHE A 4 0.51 -0.91 -24.57
C PHE A 4 -0.92 -1.13 -24.09
N ALA A 5 -1.51 -2.30 -24.39
CA ALA A 5 -2.84 -2.65 -23.89
C ALA A 5 -2.83 -2.81 -22.36
N LEU A 6 -1.81 -3.48 -21.80
CA LEU A 6 -1.63 -3.59 -20.35
C LEU A 6 -1.36 -2.23 -19.70
N TYR A 7 -0.50 -1.40 -20.29
CA TYR A 7 -0.24 -0.05 -19.78
C TYR A 7 -1.53 0.80 -19.73
N ALA A 8 -2.31 0.78 -20.81
CA ALA A 8 -3.59 1.48 -20.88
C ALA A 8 -4.60 0.95 -19.86
N ALA A 9 -4.69 -0.39 -19.71
CA ALA A 9 -5.57 -1.03 -18.74
C ALA A 9 -5.19 -0.65 -17.30
N THR A 10 -3.92 -0.77 -16.91
CA THR A 10 -3.44 -0.38 -15.57
C THR A 10 -3.74 1.09 -15.27
N ARG A 11 -3.52 1.98 -16.25
CA ARG A 11 -3.83 3.40 -16.10
C ARG A 11 -5.33 3.64 -15.92
N ALA A 12 -6.17 3.00 -16.73
CA ALA A 12 -7.62 3.11 -16.64
C ALA A 12 -8.15 2.60 -15.29
N THR A 13 -7.66 1.44 -14.83
CA THR A 13 -7.99 0.89 -13.51
C THR A 13 -7.60 1.85 -12.38
N THR A 14 -6.37 2.37 -12.41
CA THR A 14 -5.90 3.32 -11.38
C THR A 14 -6.74 4.59 -11.37
N GLN A 15 -7.16 5.08 -12.54
CA GLN A 15 -8.01 6.27 -12.65
C GLN A 15 -9.43 6.02 -12.12
N ALA A 16 -10.01 4.85 -12.39
CA ALA A 16 -11.31 4.47 -11.86
C ALA A 16 -11.28 4.41 -10.32
N TYR A 17 -10.27 3.74 -9.74
CA TYR A 17 -10.11 3.71 -8.29
C TYR A 17 -9.85 5.09 -7.70
N ARG A 18 -9.08 5.95 -8.37
CA ARG A 18 -8.85 7.32 -7.89
C ARG A 18 -10.17 8.09 -7.76
N ALA A 19 -11.06 8.00 -8.73
CA ALA A 19 -12.37 8.66 -8.67
C ALA A 19 -13.25 8.07 -7.56
N LEU A 20 -13.24 6.75 -7.40
CA LEU A 20 -13.98 6.07 -6.33
C LEU A 20 -13.47 6.47 -4.95
N LEU A 21 -12.15 6.61 -4.78
CA LEU A 21 -11.50 6.84 -3.49
C LEU A 21 -11.42 8.32 -3.09
N GLU A 22 -11.74 9.24 -4.01
CA GLU A 22 -11.71 10.69 -3.81
C GLU A 22 -12.47 11.17 -2.56
N PRO A 23 -13.68 10.68 -2.25
CA PRO A 23 -14.43 11.14 -1.07
C PRO A 23 -13.73 10.88 0.26
N TRP A 24 -12.83 9.89 0.32
CA TRP A 24 -12.07 9.53 1.52
C TRP A 24 -10.64 10.10 1.49
N GLY A 25 -10.26 10.86 0.46
CA GLY A 25 -8.89 11.35 0.30
C GLY A 25 -7.86 10.23 0.14
N LEU A 26 -8.28 9.04 -0.28
CA LEU A 26 -7.41 7.86 -0.39
C LEU A 26 -6.78 7.77 -1.78
N THR A 27 -5.52 7.38 -1.81
CA THR A 27 -4.83 6.97 -3.03
C THR A 27 -4.97 5.47 -3.25
N TYR A 28 -4.80 5.02 -4.50
CA TYR A 28 -4.87 3.59 -4.82
C TYR A 28 -3.89 2.72 -4.01
N PRO A 29 -2.61 3.11 -3.81
CA PRO A 29 -1.71 2.34 -2.93
C PRO A 29 -2.15 2.31 -1.46
N GLN A 30 -2.70 3.41 -0.92
CA GLN A 30 -3.22 3.41 0.46
C GLN A 30 -4.40 2.46 0.60
N TYR A 31 -5.30 2.45 -0.38
CA TYR A 31 -6.40 1.49 -0.42
C TYR A 31 -5.91 0.04 -0.44
N LEU A 32 -4.89 -0.30 -1.24
CA LEU A 32 -4.35 -1.66 -1.28
C LEU A 32 -3.75 -2.09 0.06
N VAL A 33 -3.11 -1.18 0.80
CA VAL A 33 -2.65 -1.45 2.17
C VAL A 33 -3.83 -1.77 3.08
N LEU A 34 -4.88 -0.94 3.05
CA LEU A 34 -6.09 -1.16 3.88
C LEU A 34 -6.80 -2.47 3.54
N VAL A 35 -6.93 -2.82 2.25
CA VAL A 35 -7.50 -4.09 1.81
C VAL A 35 -6.67 -5.27 2.30
N THR A 36 -5.35 -5.17 2.22
CA THR A 36 -4.46 -6.24 2.71
C THR A 36 -4.63 -6.43 4.21
N LEU A 37 -4.60 -5.34 4.99
CA LEU A 37 -4.81 -5.40 6.44
C LEU A 37 -6.21 -5.91 6.81
N TRP A 38 -7.23 -5.57 6.02
CA TRP A 38 -8.59 -6.05 6.23
C TRP A 38 -8.74 -7.56 6.01
N LEU A 39 -8.05 -8.10 4.99
CA LEU A 39 -8.15 -9.52 4.62
C LEU A 39 -7.22 -10.40 5.46
N ASP A 40 -5.99 -9.96 5.65
CA ASP A 40 -4.90 -10.77 6.19
C ASP A 40 -4.56 -10.39 7.66
N GLY A 41 -5.16 -9.33 8.20
CA GLY A 41 -4.98 -8.87 9.57
C GLY A 41 -3.73 -8.01 9.76
N GLU A 42 -3.12 -8.09 10.95
CA GLU A 42 -1.85 -7.41 11.24
C GLU A 42 -0.73 -7.90 10.32
N GLN A 43 0.01 -6.98 9.69
CA GLN A 43 1.09 -7.33 8.76
C GLN A 43 2.38 -6.58 9.08
N THR A 44 3.51 -7.24 8.83
CA THR A 44 4.82 -6.60 8.88
C THR A 44 5.03 -5.75 7.62
N VAL A 45 5.95 -4.77 7.71
CA VAL A 45 6.31 -3.94 6.54
C VAL A 45 6.86 -4.81 5.40
N SER A 46 7.65 -5.85 5.71
CA SER A 46 8.17 -6.78 4.70
C SER A 46 7.03 -7.53 3.99
N SER A 47 6.09 -8.08 4.74
CA SER A 47 4.96 -8.84 4.18
C SER A 47 4.06 -7.98 3.30
N LEU A 48 3.81 -6.72 3.69
CA LEU A 48 3.13 -5.75 2.83
C LEU A 48 3.92 -5.44 1.56
N GLY A 49 5.26 -5.33 1.65
CA GLY A 49 6.14 -5.13 0.49
C GLY A 49 6.03 -6.28 -0.51
N ASP A 50 6.09 -7.52 -0.02
CA ASP A 50 5.96 -8.73 -0.85
C ASP A 50 4.59 -8.82 -1.52
N ARG A 51 3.51 -8.55 -0.76
CA ARG A 51 2.13 -8.62 -1.26
C ARG A 51 1.83 -7.56 -2.32
N LEU A 52 2.33 -6.35 -2.12
CA LEU A 52 2.09 -5.20 -3.01
C LEU A 52 3.14 -5.08 -4.11
N GLN A 53 4.17 -5.93 -4.10
CA GLN A 53 5.35 -5.84 -4.96
C GLN A 53 6.00 -4.44 -4.92
N LEU A 54 6.14 -3.90 -3.71
CA LEU A 54 6.76 -2.60 -3.44
C LEU A 54 8.03 -2.80 -2.62
N ASP A 55 9.08 -2.07 -3.00
CA ASP A 55 10.29 -2.00 -2.20
C ASP A 55 10.06 -1.24 -0.89
N SER A 56 10.93 -1.50 0.09
CA SER A 56 10.86 -0.85 1.41
C SER A 56 11.03 0.67 1.37
N GLY A 57 11.75 1.20 0.36
CA GLY A 57 11.96 2.62 0.13
C GLY A 57 10.68 3.34 -0.33
N THR A 58 9.83 2.66 -1.08
CA THR A 58 8.51 3.16 -1.49
C THR A 58 7.46 2.97 -0.38
N LEU A 59 7.47 1.81 0.28
CA LEU A 59 6.44 1.44 1.26
C LEU A 59 6.59 2.20 2.59
N SER A 60 7.82 2.38 3.10
CA SER A 60 8.05 3.06 4.38
C SER A 60 7.50 4.50 4.43
N PRO A 61 7.76 5.40 3.45
CA PRO A 61 7.16 6.74 3.46
C PRO A 61 5.65 6.72 3.19
N LEU A 62 5.11 5.71 2.50
CA LEU A 62 3.66 5.54 2.36
C LEU A 62 3.02 5.24 3.71
N LEU A 63 3.51 4.23 4.42
CA LEU A 63 2.98 3.81 5.71
C LEU A 63 3.09 4.91 6.78
N ARG A 64 4.21 5.67 6.79
CA ARG A 64 4.33 6.85 7.67
C ARG A 64 3.25 7.91 7.43
N ARG A 65 2.90 8.17 6.17
CA ARG A 65 1.84 9.13 5.82
C ARG A 65 0.44 8.61 6.17
N MET A 66 0.23 7.30 6.06
CA MET A 66 -1.03 6.67 6.46
C MET A 66 -1.22 6.71 7.97
N GLU A 67 -0.16 6.43 8.72
CA GLU A 67 -0.13 6.56 10.19
C GLU A 67 -0.41 8.00 10.62
N SER A 68 0.23 9.00 10.00
CA SER A 68 -0.04 10.42 10.31
C SER A 68 -1.43 10.91 9.93
N SER A 69 -2.17 10.14 9.12
CA SER A 69 -3.55 10.43 8.72
C SER A 69 -4.55 9.55 9.49
N ASP A 70 -4.11 8.89 10.56
CA ASP A 70 -4.90 7.99 11.41
C ASP A 70 -5.57 6.83 10.66
N LEU A 71 -5.03 6.44 9.50
CA LEU A 71 -5.57 5.33 8.69
C LEU A 71 -5.08 3.96 9.17
N ILE A 72 -3.90 3.90 9.80
CA ILE A 72 -3.28 2.69 10.31
C ILE A 72 -2.53 3.01 11.61
N VAL A 73 -2.31 1.98 12.42
CA VAL A 73 -1.40 2.04 13.57
C VAL A 73 -0.16 1.21 13.26
N ARG A 74 1.02 1.73 13.60
CA ARG A 74 2.27 0.96 13.46
C ARG A 74 2.82 0.67 14.84
N GLU A 75 2.91 -0.61 15.16
CA GLU A 75 3.57 -1.06 16.37
C GLU A 75 4.99 -1.52 16.04
N ARG A 76 5.96 -1.01 16.80
CA ARG A 76 7.28 -1.61 16.81
C ARG A 76 7.21 -2.83 17.71
N ARG A 77 7.17 -4.03 17.14
CA ARG A 77 7.52 -5.22 17.91
C ARG A 77 9.01 -5.12 18.25
N SER A 78 9.31 -5.03 19.53
CA SER A 78 10.68 -4.89 20.08
C SER A 78 11.51 -6.17 19.97
N SER A 79 11.41 -6.91 18.86
CA SER A 79 12.06 -8.22 18.71
C SER A 79 12.97 -8.37 17.50
N ASP A 80 13.25 -7.32 16.72
CA ASP A 80 14.21 -7.39 15.61
C ASP A 80 15.27 -6.29 15.74
N GLU A 81 16.05 -6.39 16.82
CA GLU A 81 17.46 -5.98 16.74
C GLU A 81 18.17 -6.99 15.82
N ARG A 82 18.68 -6.49 14.69
CA ARG A 82 19.59 -7.17 13.73
C ARG A 82 18.91 -7.92 12.59
N VAL A 83 18.54 -7.16 11.56
CA VAL A 83 18.93 -7.55 10.20
C VAL A 83 19.59 -6.34 9.55
N VAL A 84 20.87 -6.54 9.20
CA VAL A 84 21.74 -5.59 8.50
C VAL A 84 21.28 -5.44 7.06
#